data_AF-A0A645DHE5-F1
#
_entry.id   AF-A0A645DHE5-F1
#
_cell.length_a   1.000
_cell.length_b   1.000
_cell.length_c   1.000
_cell.angle_alpha   90.00
_cell.angle_beta   90.00
_cell.angle_gamma   90.00
#
_symmetry.space_group_name_H-M   'P 1'
#
loop_
_entity.id
_entity.type
_entity.pdbx_description
1 polymer ?
#
loop_
_entity_poly.entity_id
_entity_poly.type
_entity_poly.pdbx_seq_one_letter_code
_entity_poly.pdbx_strand_id
1 'polypeptide(L)'
;MITAVCFMLTAAAPVARRPEPPPEAAEQVLLRLLFQPARDAIAEYYGESRQYWEDRIVSIQKVPDTPYYEVVMQAETFCGPHNPPYGLETITLYVSYGSLELKSFAHRDEPE
;
A
#
# COMPACT_ATOMS: atom_id res chain seq x y z
N MET A 1 7.42 -29.00 -63.89
CA MET A 1 8.08 -28.77 -62.60
C MET A 1 7.18 -27.81 -61.81
N ILE A 2 6.27 -28.32 -60.98
CA ILE A 2 5.38 -27.48 -60.15
C ILE A 2 5.93 -27.54 -58.73
N THR A 3 6.51 -26.45 -58.26
CA THR A 3 7.00 -26.31 -56.89
C THR A 3 5.83 -25.98 -55.98
N ALA A 4 5.42 -26.93 -55.15
CA ALA A 4 4.44 -26.69 -54.09
C ALA A 4 5.10 -25.88 -52.97
N VAL A 5 4.67 -24.64 -52.78
CA VAL A 5 5.09 -23.81 -51.64
C VAL A 5 4.16 -24.12 -50.46
N CYS A 6 4.66 -24.89 -49.51
CA CYS A 6 3.98 -25.10 -48.23
C CYS A 6 4.03 -23.82 -47.40
N PHE A 7 2.89 -23.13 -47.28
CA PHE A 7 2.72 -22.05 -46.32
C PHE A 7 2.56 -22.69 -44.93
N MET A 8 3.66 -22.73 -44.17
CA MET A 8 3.64 -23.16 -42.77
C MET A 8 2.89 -22.11 -41.95
N LEU A 9 1.63 -22.37 -41.60
CA LEU A 9 0.95 -21.61 -40.55
C LEU A 9 1.70 -21.82 -39.24
N THR A 10 2.41 -20.80 -38.77
CA THR A 10 2.94 -20.78 -37.41
C THR A 10 1.80 -20.41 -36.46
N ALA A 11 1.26 -21.41 -35.77
CA ALA A 11 0.39 -21.15 -34.62
C ALA A 11 1.24 -20.50 -33.52
N ALA A 12 1.02 -19.21 -33.25
CA ALA A 12 1.58 -18.59 -32.07
C ALA A 12 1.00 -19.30 -30.84
N ALA A 13 1.87 -19.92 -30.04
CA ALA A 13 1.45 -20.51 -28.77
C ALA A 13 0.79 -19.40 -27.92
N PRO A 14 -0.31 -19.69 -27.21
CA PRO A 14 -0.89 -18.74 -26.29
C PRO A 14 0.18 -18.38 -25.26
N VAL A 15 0.62 -17.13 -25.24
CA VAL A 15 1.45 -16.62 -24.14
C VAL A 15 0.62 -16.78 -22.88
N ALA A 16 0.98 -17.77 -22.06
CA ALA A 16 0.32 -17.98 -20.78
C ALA A 16 0.46 -16.69 -19.97
N ARG A 17 -0.66 -15.98 -19.78
CA ARG A 17 -0.69 -14.81 -18.92
C ARG A 17 -0.39 -15.30 -17.51
N ARG A 18 0.62 -14.72 -16.86
CA ARG A 18 0.83 -14.95 -15.44
C ARG A 18 -0.43 -14.47 -14.71
N PRO A 19 -0.89 -15.20 -13.69
CA PRO A 19 -2.00 -14.73 -12.88
C PRO A 19 -1.61 -13.39 -12.24
N GLU A 20 -2.53 -12.43 -12.27
CA GLU A 20 -2.37 -11.20 -11.49
C GLU A 20 -2.33 -11.56 -10.01
N PRO A 21 -1.53 -10.83 -9.19
CA PRO A 21 -1.55 -11.06 -7.76
C PRO A 21 -2.96 -10.76 -7.21
N PRO A 22 -3.44 -11.51 -6.20
CA PRO A 22 -4.66 -11.17 -5.50
C PRO A 22 -4.60 -9.74 -4.94
N PRO A 23 -5.70 -8.97 -4.95
CA PRO A 23 -5.73 -7.62 -4.39
C PRO A 23 -5.20 -7.54 -2.96
N GLU A 24 -5.54 -8.53 -2.12
CA GLU A 24 -5.06 -8.65 -0.74
C GLU A 24 -3.54 -8.76 -0.66
N ALA A 25 -2.90 -9.51 -1.58
CA ALA A 25 -1.45 -9.64 -1.60
C ALA A 25 -0.77 -8.31 -1.96
N ALA A 26 -1.34 -7.56 -2.91
CA ALA A 26 -0.84 -6.23 -3.28
C ALA A 26 -0.99 -5.23 -2.13
N GLU A 27 -2.13 -5.25 -1.42
CA GLU A 27 -2.36 -4.42 -0.25
C GLU A 27 -1.38 -4.73 0.88
N GLN A 28 -1.18 -6.01 1.18
CA GLN A 28 -0.22 -6.45 2.21
C GLN A 28 1.22 -6.01 1.88
N VAL A 29 1.63 -6.10 0.61
CA VAL A 29 2.93 -5.58 0.17
C VAL A 29 3.01 -4.06 0.36
N LEU A 30 1.94 -3.32 0.03
CA LEU A 30 1.90 -1.87 0.23
C LEU A 30 2.01 -1.51 1.72
N LEU A 31 1.27 -2.17 2.61
CA LEU A 31 1.38 -1.96 4.07
C LEU A 31 2.82 -2.18 4.57
N ARG A 32 3.52 -3.21 4.06
CA ARG A 32 4.94 -3.47 4.39
C ARG A 32 5.88 -2.38 3.88
N LEU A 33 5.58 -1.78 2.73
CA LEU A 33 6.33 -0.62 2.22
C LEU A 33 6.07 0.64 3.05
N LEU A 34 4.85 0.81 3.58
CA LEU A 34 4.45 1.97 4.38
C LEU A 34 4.79 1.83 5.87
N PHE A 35 5.25 0.66 6.33
CA PHE A 35 5.55 0.40 7.74
C PHE A 35 6.47 1.44 8.37
N GLN A 36 7.60 1.72 7.72
CA GLN A 36 8.58 2.67 8.25
C GLN A 36 8.04 4.11 8.33
N PRO A 37 7.49 4.71 7.25
CA PRO A 37 6.95 6.07 7.35
C PRO A 37 5.73 6.18 8.28
N ALA A 38 4.90 5.14 8.38
CA ALA A 38 3.79 5.12 9.33
C ALA A 38 4.30 5.15 10.78
N ARG A 39 5.28 4.29 11.11
CA ARG A 39 5.91 4.26 12.44
C ARG A 39 6.53 5.60 12.81
N ASP A 40 7.21 6.23 11.85
CA ASP A 40 7.88 7.52 12.08
C ASP A 40 6.86 8.64 12.30
N ALA A 41 5.76 8.67 11.52
CA ALA A 41 4.66 9.63 11.70
C ALA A 41 3.95 9.45 13.06
N ILE A 42 3.71 8.21 13.48
CA ILE A 42 3.13 7.90 14.80
C ILE A 42 4.07 8.37 15.91
N ALA A 43 5.37 8.09 15.80
CA ALA A 43 6.35 8.49 16.80
C ALA A 43 6.48 10.02 16.90
N GLU A 44 6.42 10.72 15.76
CA GLU A 44 6.43 12.18 15.72
C GLU A 44 5.20 12.78 16.41
N TYR A 45 4.01 12.24 16.15
CA TYR A 45 2.77 12.71 16.76
C TYR A 45 2.77 12.55 18.29
N TYR A 46 3.18 11.38 18.78
CA TYR A 46 3.17 11.08 20.23
C TYR A 46 4.40 11.57 20.98
N GLY A 47 5.47 11.95 20.29
CA GLY A 47 6.77 12.27 20.90
C GLY A 47 7.53 11.05 21.43
N GLU A 48 7.01 9.84 21.20
CA GLU A 48 7.58 8.56 21.61
C GLU A 48 7.16 7.46 20.65
N SER A 49 7.93 6.36 20.60
CA SER A 49 7.53 5.20 19.79
C SER A 49 6.30 4.52 20.38
N ARG A 50 5.27 4.32 19.54
CA ARG A 50 4.12 3.46 19.85
C ARG A 50 4.07 2.23 18.96
N GLN A 51 3.46 1.17 19.48
CA GLN A 51 3.12 0.01 18.67
C GLN A 51 1.78 0.27 17.99
N TYR A 52 1.56 -0.37 16.84
CA TYR A 52 0.28 -0.35 16.15
C TYR A 52 -0.05 -1.72 15.55
N TRP A 53 -1.34 -1.95 15.31
CA TRP A 53 -1.88 -3.17 14.71
C TRP A 53 -3.15 -2.86 13.89
N GLU A 54 -3.80 -3.90 13.34
CA GLU A 54 -5.03 -3.79 12.56
C GLU A 54 -4.94 -2.75 11.41
N ASP A 55 -3.75 -2.67 10.80
CA ASP A 55 -3.49 -1.71 9.75
C ASP A 55 -4.17 -2.09 8.42
N ARG A 56 -4.72 -1.08 7.75
CA ARG A 56 -5.45 -1.27 6.48
C ARG A 56 -5.30 -0.08 5.55
N ILE A 57 -5.42 -0.33 4.25
CA ILE A 57 -5.50 0.73 3.26
C ILE A 57 -6.96 1.15 3.11
N VAL A 58 -7.25 2.41 3.40
CA VAL A 58 -8.59 2.99 3.27
C VAL A 58 -8.86 3.43 1.83
N SER A 59 -7.88 4.06 1.18
CA SER A 59 -8.01 4.46 -0.22
C SER A 59 -6.67 4.65 -0.92
N ILE A 60 -6.69 4.52 -2.25
CA ILE A 60 -5.58 4.82 -3.15
C ILE A 60 -6.13 5.66 -4.29
N GLN A 61 -5.60 6.86 -4.49
CA GLN A 61 -6.06 7.78 -5.52
C GLN A 61 -4.88 8.33 -6.31
N LYS A 62 -4.98 8.33 -7.65
CA LYS A 62 -3.99 9.00 -8.48
C LYS A 62 -4.13 10.51 -8.29
N VAL A 63 -3.05 11.19 -7.87
CA VAL A 63 -3.04 12.65 -7.85
C VAL A 63 -2.99 13.16 -9.31
N PRO A 64 -3.95 13.99 -9.76
CA PRO A 64 -3.99 14.48 -11.13
C PRO A 64 -2.69 15.19 -11.54
N ASP A 65 -2.26 15.01 -12.79
CA ASP A 65 -1.12 15.71 -13.40
C ASP A 65 0.24 15.61 -12.67
N THR A 66 0.40 14.65 -11.77
CA THR A 66 1.66 14.39 -11.05
C THR A 66 2.11 12.93 -11.21
N PRO A 67 3.28 12.51 -10.72
CA PRO A 67 3.64 11.09 -10.62
C PRO A 67 3.20 10.43 -9.31
N TYR A 68 2.46 11.13 -8.45
CA TYR A 68 2.12 10.65 -7.10
C TYR A 68 0.78 9.92 -7.04
N TYR A 69 0.69 8.97 -6.12
CA TYR A 69 -0.55 8.40 -5.62
C TYR A 69 -0.74 8.85 -4.17
N GLU A 70 -1.93 9.32 -3.83
CA GLU A 70 -2.34 9.51 -2.44
C GLU A 70 -2.82 8.17 -1.89
N VAL A 71 -2.21 7.73 -0.81
CA VAL A 71 -2.58 6.51 -0.09
C VAL A 71 -2.99 6.91 1.32
N VAL A 72 -4.20 6.51 1.72
CA VAL A 72 -4.71 6.70 3.07
C VAL A 72 -4.66 5.35 3.79
N MET A 73 -3.86 5.29 4.84
CA MET A 73 -3.71 4.15 5.75
C MET A 73 -4.41 4.45 7.07
N GLN A 74 -5.01 3.45 7.69
CA GLN A 74 -5.47 3.49 9.07
C GLN A 74 -4.76 2.44 9.91
N ALA A 75 -4.48 2.74 11.18
CA ALA A 75 -3.94 1.79 12.14
C ALA A 75 -4.36 2.16 13.57
N GLU A 76 -4.54 1.16 14.42
CA GLU A 76 -4.79 1.35 15.86
C GLU A 76 -3.46 1.35 16.61
N THR A 77 -3.20 2.37 17.43
CA THR A 77 -1.99 2.49 18.27
C THR A 77 -2.26 2.13 19.72
N PHE A 78 -1.22 1.64 20.40
CA PHE A 78 -1.28 1.26 21.81
C PHE A 78 0.09 1.42 22.50
N CYS A 79 0.07 1.44 23.83
CA CYS A 79 1.28 1.48 24.66
C CYS A 79 1.31 0.31 25.66
N GLY A 80 2.49 -0.27 25.86
CA GLY A 80 2.66 -1.45 26.71
C GLY A 80 2.09 -2.75 26.12
N PRO A 81 2.11 -3.85 26.87
CA PRO A 81 1.59 -5.13 26.43
C PRO A 81 0.05 -5.08 26.43
N HIS A 82 -0.54 -4.69 25.29
CA HIS A 82 -1.97 -4.84 25.01
C HIS A 82 -2.93 -4.06 25.95
N ASN A 83 -2.59 -2.83 26.36
CA ASN A 83 -3.46 -2.01 27.22
C ASN A 83 -3.73 -0.60 26.61
N PRO A 84 -4.96 -0.06 26.69
CA PRO A 84 -5.28 1.28 26.19
C PRO A 84 -4.56 2.39 26.98
N PRO A 85 -4.48 3.64 26.45
CA PRO A 85 -5.40 4.23 25.48
C PRO A 85 -5.10 3.86 24.02
N TYR A 86 -6.15 3.54 23.27
CA TYR A 86 -6.10 3.30 21.84
C TYR A 86 -6.30 4.60 21.07
N GLY A 87 -5.43 4.84 20.09
CA GLY A 87 -5.62 5.87 19.08
C GLY A 87 -5.89 5.24 17.73
N LEU A 88 -6.92 5.68 17.02
CA LEU A 88 -7.08 5.36 15.62
C LEU A 88 -6.39 6.43 14.78
N GLU A 89 -5.30 6.05 14.13
CA GLU A 89 -4.49 6.95 13.32
C GLU A 89 -4.89 6.84 11.87
N THR A 90 -5.16 7.97 11.23
CA THR A 90 -5.35 8.08 9.78
C THR A 90 -4.15 8.80 9.18
N ILE A 91 -3.38 8.09 8.38
CA ILE A 91 -2.10 8.54 7.82
C ILE A 91 -2.25 8.67 6.31
N THR A 92 -2.04 9.88 5.79
CA THR A 92 -2.08 10.13 4.33
C THR A 92 -0.68 10.33 3.81
N LEU A 93 -0.31 9.52 2.82
CA LEU A 93 1.03 9.49 2.23
C LEU A 93 0.93 9.71 0.71
N TYR A 94 1.86 10.48 0.15
CA TYR A 94 2.10 10.49 -1.29
C TYR A 94 3.20 9.50 -1.63
N VAL A 95 2.87 8.58 -2.53
CA VAL A 95 3.75 7.53 -3.01
C VAL A 95 4.13 7.82 -4.47
N SER A 96 5.42 7.85 -4.76
CA SER A 96 5.95 7.88 -6.12
C SER A 96 7.26 7.09 -6.21
N TYR A 97 7.88 7.07 -7.37
CA TYR A 97 9.17 6.40 -7.56
C TYR A 97 10.23 7.02 -6.66
N GLY A 98 10.69 6.23 -5.68
CA GLY A 98 11.74 6.65 -4.74
C GLY A 98 11.31 7.72 -3.73
N SER A 99 10.03 8.09 -3.66
CA SER A 99 9.51 9.08 -2.72
C SER A 99 8.29 8.57 -1.96
N LEU A 100 8.34 8.72 -0.64
CA LEU A 100 7.25 8.49 0.30
C LEU A 100 7.15 9.73 1.18
N GLU A 101 6.09 10.51 1.01
CA GLU A 101 5.93 11.80 1.69
C GLU A 101 4.68 11.78 2.57
N LEU A 102 4.84 12.01 3.87
CA LEU A 102 3.71 12.25 4.77
C LEU A 102 3.01 13.54 4.36
N LYS A 103 1.68 13.50 4.19
CA LYS A 103 0.86 14.67 3.87
C LYS A 103 -0.01 15.11 5.03
N SER A 104 -0.60 14.15 5.74
CA SER A 104 -1.35 14.44 6.95
C SER A 104 -1.35 13.26 7.89
N PHE A 105 -1.48 13.58 9.17
CA PHE A 105 -1.70 12.65 10.25
C PHE A 105 -2.91 13.14 11.04
N ALA A 106 -3.91 12.29 11.23
CA ALA A 106 -5.09 12.60 12.03
C ALA A 106 -5.29 11.51 13.07
N HIS A 107 -5.29 11.93 14.33
CA HIS A 107 -5.56 11.08 15.47
C HIS A 107 -7.02 11.17 15.89
N ARG A 108 -7.58 10.03 16.31
CA ARG A 108 -8.87 9.96 16.97
C ARG A 108 -8.76 9.02 18.17
N ASP A 109 -9.14 9.50 19.34
CA ASP A 109 -9.33 8.63 20.50
C ASP A 109 -10.39 7.58 20.17
N GLU A 110 -10.11 6.30 20.42
CA GLU A 110 -11.19 5.32 20.43
C GLU A 110 -11.99 5.47 21.73
N PRO A 111 -13.33 5.49 21.66
CA PRO A 111 -14.14 5.52 22.87
C PRO A 111 -13.85 4.28 23.72
N GLU A 112 -13.70 4.50 25.04
CA GLU A 112 -13.57 3.43 26.05
C GLU A 112 -14.71 2.40 25.99
#